data_AF-A0A4Y2PGG5-F1
#
_entry.id   AF-A0A4Y2PGG5-F1
#
_cell.length_a   1.000
_cell.length_b   1.000
_cell.length_c   1.000
_cell.angle_alpha   90.00
_cell.angle_beta   90.00
_cell.angle_gamma   90.00
#
_symmetry.space_group_name_H-M   'P 1'
#
loop_
_entity.id
_entity.type
_entity.pdbx_description
1 polymer ?
#
loop_
_entity_poly.entity_id
_entity_poly.type
_entity_poly.pdbx_seq_one_letter_code
_entity_poly.pdbx_strand_id
1 'polypeptide(L)'
;MESERVRDFASRIEGLAHKSFNGSDVGASGMSEELRESMLLSQFTSGLKPTVRAQILIENPGKFQEAVEVADRIEKAQNMLTPNINVVSSLTGSEKNFEKLMKANTETYTKTTDLLSKQLEKMNERLDRLENEKERKESPSRNFKSPNFVKQSIKCFLSKARAL
;
A
#
# COMPACT_ATOMS: atom_id res chain seq x y z
N MET A 1 18.13 8.88 -34.29
CA MET A 1 18.45 7.46 -34.03
C MET A 1 17.44 6.94 -33.05
N GLU A 2 16.65 5.95 -33.43
CA GLU A 2 15.85 5.19 -32.46
C GLU A 2 16.83 4.49 -31.52
N SER A 3 16.79 4.85 -30.24
CA SER A 3 17.60 4.13 -29.27
C SER A 3 16.95 2.81 -28.93
N GLU A 4 17.72 1.73 -29.10
CA GLU A 4 17.44 0.39 -28.57
C GLU A 4 16.98 0.46 -27.09
N ARG A 5 16.05 -0.41 -26.72
CA ARG A 5 15.58 -0.54 -25.32
C ARG A 5 16.68 -1.13 -24.47
N VAL A 6 16.68 -0.80 -23.18
CA VAL A 6 17.69 -1.30 -22.23
C VAL A 6 17.79 -2.84 -22.22
N ARG A 7 16.65 -3.54 -22.26
CA ARG A 7 16.59 -5.01 -22.27
C ARG A 7 17.15 -5.61 -23.55
N ASP A 8 16.80 -5.04 -24.70
CA ASP A 8 17.29 -5.52 -26.01
C ASP A 8 18.81 -5.34 -26.11
N PHE A 9 19.30 -4.18 -25.64
CA PHE A 9 20.74 -3.91 -25.55
C PHE A 9 21.47 -4.92 -24.67
N ALA A 10 20.92 -5.22 -23.48
CA ALA A 10 21.48 -6.20 -22.56
C ALA A 10 21.58 -7.60 -23.19
N SER A 11 20.51 -8.06 -23.85
CA SER A 11 20.52 -9.36 -24.54
C SER A 11 21.52 -9.40 -25.69
N ARG A 12 21.71 -8.29 -26.40
CA ARG A 12 22.67 -8.19 -27.50
C ARG A 12 24.12 -8.33 -27.01
N ILE A 13 24.50 -7.61 -25.96
CA ILE A 13 25.87 -7.69 -25.42
C ILE A 13 26.15 -9.02 -24.74
N GLU A 14 25.17 -9.61 -24.05
CA GLU A 14 25.28 -10.94 -23.45
C GLU A 14 25.45 -12.01 -24.54
N GLY A 15 24.68 -11.92 -25.62
CA GLY A 15 24.82 -12.81 -26.78
C GLY A 15 26.16 -12.67 -27.50
N LEU A 16 26.71 -11.46 -27.58
CA LEU A 16 28.05 -11.22 -28.12
C LEU A 16 29.14 -11.84 -27.24
N ALA A 17 29.02 -11.70 -25.92
CA ALA A 17 29.94 -12.32 -24.97
C ALA A 17 29.90 -13.84 -25.08
N HIS A 18 28.71 -14.45 -25.12
CA HIS A 18 28.58 -15.90 -25.30
C HIS A 18 29.24 -16.40 -26.59
N LYS A 19 29.08 -15.70 -27.71
CA LYS A 19 29.73 -16.07 -28.98
C LYS A 19 31.25 -15.92 -28.93
N SER A 20 31.75 -14.91 -28.21
CA SER A 20 33.18 -14.58 -28.17
C SER A 20 33.98 -15.47 -27.22
N PHE A 21 33.39 -15.87 -26.09
CA PHE A 21 34.10 -16.61 -25.03
C PHE A 21 33.72 -18.09 -24.92
N ASN A 22 32.58 -18.51 -25.51
CA ASN A 22 32.14 -19.91 -25.48
C ASN A 22 32.23 -20.58 -26.86
N GLY A 23 32.90 -19.96 -27.83
CA GLY A 23 33.21 -20.55 -29.13
C GLY A 23 34.21 -21.70 -28.96
N SER A 24 33.91 -22.85 -29.57
CA SER A 24 34.62 -24.13 -29.41
C SER A 24 36.07 -24.19 -29.92
N ASP A 25 36.71 -23.05 -30.23
CA ASP A 25 37.98 -23.00 -30.98
C ASP A 25 39.15 -22.36 -30.22
N VAL A 26 39.00 -22.09 -28.92
CA VAL A 26 40.12 -21.66 -28.07
C VAL A 26 40.18 -22.58 -26.85
N GLY A 27 41.25 -23.37 -26.77
CA GLY A 27 41.41 -24.45 -25.82
C GLY A 27 41.14 -24.02 -24.38
N ALA A 28 40.17 -24.70 -23.75
CA ALA A 28 40.02 -25.05 -22.33
C ALA A 28 40.47 -24.08 -21.22
N SER A 29 40.65 -22.79 -21.52
CA SER A 29 40.81 -21.72 -20.55
C SER A 29 39.70 -20.71 -20.84
N GLY A 30 38.48 -21.09 -20.46
CA GLY A 30 37.37 -20.16 -20.46
C GLY A 30 37.69 -18.98 -19.56
N MET A 31 37.18 -17.80 -19.93
CA MET A 31 37.22 -16.61 -19.09
C MET A 31 36.58 -16.90 -17.73
N SER A 32 37.15 -16.41 -16.62
CA SER A 32 36.49 -16.57 -15.33
C SER A 32 35.14 -15.85 -15.34
N GLU A 33 34.14 -16.44 -14.68
CA GLU A 33 32.79 -15.86 -14.62
C GLU A 33 32.80 -14.44 -14.05
N GLU A 34 33.68 -14.17 -13.07
CA GLU A 34 33.80 -12.86 -12.44
C GLU A 34 34.39 -11.80 -13.39
N LEU A 35 35.38 -12.18 -14.21
CA LEU A 35 35.91 -11.29 -15.24
C LEU A 35 34.86 -11.06 -16.35
N ARG A 36 34.13 -12.11 -16.73
CA ARG A 36 33.03 -12.03 -17.71
C ARG A 36 31.94 -11.08 -17.22
N GLU A 37 31.54 -11.20 -15.96
CA GLU A 37 30.52 -10.36 -15.33
C GLU A 37 30.97 -8.90 -15.24
N SER A 38 32.23 -8.65 -14.82
CA SER A 38 32.81 -7.30 -14.78
C SER A 38 32.87 -6.65 -16.17
N MET A 39 33.24 -7.42 -17.20
CA MET A 39 33.29 -6.93 -18.57
C MET A 39 31.90 -6.62 -19.12
N LEU A 40 30.92 -7.51 -18.89
CA LEU A 40 29.52 -7.28 -19.27
C LEU A 40 28.96 -6.01 -18.62
N LEU A 41 29.21 -5.83 -17.32
CA LEU A 41 28.78 -4.65 -16.57
C LEU A 41 29.42 -3.36 -17.13
N SER A 42 30.72 -3.39 -17.44
CA SER A 42 31.44 -2.24 -18.01
C SER A 42 30.91 -1.87 -19.41
N GLN A 43 30.73 -2.86 -20.28
CA GLN A 43 30.20 -2.65 -21.64
C GLN A 43 28.75 -2.18 -21.61
N PHE A 44 27.94 -2.75 -20.71
CA PHE A 44 26.56 -2.32 -20.50
C PHE A 44 26.51 -0.87 -20.04
N THR A 45 27.16 -0.53 -18.92
CA THR A 45 27.11 0.83 -18.37
C THR A 45 27.66 1.88 -19.33
N SER A 46 28.68 1.56 -20.11
CA SER A 46 29.23 2.49 -21.11
C SER A 46 28.34 2.69 -22.34
N GLY A 47 27.57 1.67 -22.74
CA GLY A 47 26.65 1.73 -23.88
C GLY A 47 25.25 2.28 -23.56
N LEU A 48 24.94 2.54 -22.28
CA LEU A 48 23.66 3.13 -21.89
C LEU A 48 23.53 4.60 -22.31
N LYS A 49 22.29 5.03 -22.55
CA LYS A 49 21.94 6.44 -22.76
C LYS A 49 22.47 7.30 -21.60
N PRO A 50 22.97 8.53 -21.84
CA PRO A 50 23.53 9.38 -20.79
C PRO A 50 22.62 9.55 -19.57
N THR A 51 21.32 9.71 -19.79
CA THR A 51 20.31 9.86 -18.73
C THR A 51 20.12 8.61 -17.87
N VAL A 52 20.25 7.41 -18.44
CA VAL A 52 20.16 6.16 -17.67
C VAL A 52 21.50 5.85 -17.01
N ARG A 53 22.60 6.07 -17.74
CA ARG A 53 23.97 5.86 -17.27
C ARG A 53 24.30 6.67 -16.03
N ALA A 54 23.92 7.96 -15.98
CA ALA A 54 24.18 8.81 -14.82
C ALA A 54 23.59 8.21 -13.53
N GLN A 55 22.37 7.67 -13.61
CA GLN A 55 21.69 7.09 -12.46
C GLN A 55 22.29 5.71 -12.08
N ILE A 56 22.69 4.90 -13.07
CA ILE A 56 23.41 3.64 -12.83
C ILE A 56 24.73 3.87 -12.10
N LEU A 57 25.47 4.94 -12.43
CA LEU A 57 26.73 5.28 -11.74
C LEU A 57 26.51 5.67 -10.27
N ILE A 58 25.33 6.18 -9.92
CA ILE A 58 24.96 6.50 -8.54
C ILE A 58 24.54 5.24 -7.78
N GLU A 59 23.71 4.40 -8.39
CA GLU A 59 23.26 3.13 -7.76
C GLU A 59 24.40 2.12 -7.63
N ASN A 60 25.41 2.19 -8.50
CA ASN A 60 26.63 1.37 -8.49
C ASN A 60 26.35 -0.13 -8.29
N PRO A 61 25.57 -0.76 -9.19
CA PRO A 61 25.25 -2.19 -9.11
C PRO A 61 26.53 -3.03 -9.22
N GLY A 62 26.62 -4.09 -8.41
CA GLY A 62 27.80 -4.96 -8.36
C GLY A 62 27.79 -6.04 -9.43
N LYS A 63 26.61 -6.34 -10.00
CA LYS A 63 26.40 -7.42 -10.96
C LYS A 63 25.75 -6.94 -12.24
N PHE A 64 26.02 -7.63 -13.34
CA PHE A 64 25.46 -7.30 -14.65
C PHE A 64 23.92 -7.33 -14.62
N GLN A 65 23.33 -8.41 -14.11
CA GLN A 65 21.87 -8.57 -14.07
C GLN A 65 21.19 -7.49 -13.22
N GLU A 66 21.81 -7.12 -12.09
CA GLU A 66 21.34 -6.05 -11.23
C GLU A 66 21.33 -4.71 -11.98
N ALA A 67 22.40 -4.40 -12.70
CA ALA A 67 22.48 -3.20 -13.53
C ALA A 67 21.38 -3.16 -14.60
N VAL A 68 21.06 -4.29 -15.23
CA VAL A 68 19.98 -4.39 -16.22
C VAL A 68 18.62 -4.07 -15.61
N GLU A 69 18.33 -4.60 -14.42
CA GLU A 69 17.07 -4.32 -13.71
C GLU A 69 16.95 -2.87 -13.30
N VAL A 70 18.02 -2.29 -12.74
CA VAL A 70 18.09 -0.87 -12.38
C VAL A 70 17.84 0.00 -13.61
N ALA A 71 18.57 -0.26 -14.71
CA ALA A 71 18.46 0.51 -15.94
C ALA A 71 17.06 0.39 -16.59
N ASP A 72 16.43 -0.78 -16.52
CA ASP A 72 15.06 -1.00 -17.01
C ASP A 72 14.03 -0.22 -16.17
N ARG A 73 14.20 -0.17 -14.84
CA ARG A 73 13.35 0.67 -13.97
C ARG A 73 13.52 2.16 -14.30
N ILE A 74 14.75 2.62 -14.50
CA ILE A 74 15.05 4.02 -14.85
C ILE A 74 14.45 4.38 -16.22
N GLU A 75 14.63 3.53 -17.24
CA GLU A 75 14.05 3.76 -18.56
C GLU A 75 12.51 3.83 -18.50
N LYS A 76 11.87 2.93 -17.74
CA LYS A 76 10.42 2.96 -17.51
C LYS A 76 9.98 4.25 -16.81
N ALA A 77 10.68 4.66 -15.75
CA ALA A 77 10.38 5.90 -15.03
C ALA A 77 10.52 7.14 -15.94
N GLN A 78 11.58 7.20 -16.75
CA GLN A 78 11.78 8.27 -17.72
C GLN A 78 10.66 8.33 -18.76
N ASN A 79 10.24 7.18 -19.30
CA ASN A 79 9.12 7.11 -20.25
C ASN A 79 7.78 7.55 -19.65
N MET A 80 7.58 7.39 -18.33
CA MET A 80 6.40 7.89 -17.62
C MET A 80 6.44 9.42 -17.42
N LEU A 81 7.64 9.99 -17.23
CA LEU A 81 7.83 11.43 -17.01
C LEU A 81 7.78 12.25 -18.30
N THR A 82 8.11 11.64 -19.44
CA THR A 82 7.99 12.26 -20.77
C THR A 82 7.14 11.40 -21.69
N PRO A 83 5.80 11.41 -21.54
CA PRO A 83 4.94 10.65 -22.42
C PRO A 83 5.10 11.14 -23.86
N ASN A 84 5.27 10.20 -24.78
CA ASN A 84 5.36 10.46 -26.21
C ASN A 84 4.08 11.19 -26.68
N ILE A 85 4.21 12.45 -27.11
CA ILE A 85 3.08 13.33 -27.48
C ILE A 85 2.18 12.71 -28.57
N ASN A 86 2.72 11.79 -29.39
CA ASN A 86 1.95 11.11 -30.44
C ASN A 86 0.98 10.02 -29.91
N VAL A 87 1.04 9.64 -28.62
CA VAL A 87 0.14 8.62 -28.01
C VAL A 87 -1.01 9.27 -27.22
N VAL A 88 -0.96 10.59 -27.01
CA VAL A 88 -1.99 11.35 -26.27
C VAL A 88 -3.38 11.20 -26.91
N SER A 89 -3.45 10.97 -28.21
CA SER A 89 -4.74 10.79 -28.90
C SER A 89 -5.50 9.52 -28.47
N SER A 90 -4.84 8.50 -27.91
CA SER A 90 -5.49 7.27 -27.42
C SER A 90 -5.90 7.33 -25.94
N LEU A 91 -5.44 8.35 -25.20
CA LEU A 91 -5.78 8.54 -23.77
C LEU A 91 -7.07 9.32 -23.56
N THR A 92 -7.53 10.08 -24.56
CA THR A 92 -8.80 10.84 -24.51
C THR A 92 -10.04 9.96 -24.30
N GLY A 93 -9.95 8.67 -24.65
CA GLY A 93 -10.99 7.68 -24.33
C GLY A 93 -10.98 7.21 -22.87
N SER A 94 -9.82 7.24 -22.20
CA SER A 94 -9.64 6.80 -20.81
C SER A 94 -10.05 7.85 -19.78
N GLU A 95 -9.95 9.14 -20.13
CA GLU A 95 -10.35 10.26 -19.27
C GLU A 95 -11.85 10.24 -18.95
N LYS A 96 -12.69 9.92 -19.95
CA LYS A 96 -14.15 9.78 -19.75
C LYS A 96 -14.52 8.65 -18.79
N ASN A 97 -13.77 7.56 -18.81
CA ASN A 97 -14.01 6.43 -17.91
C ASN A 97 -13.57 6.77 -16.47
N PHE A 98 -12.45 7.47 -16.31
CA PHE A 98 -11.99 7.95 -15.02
C PHE A 98 -12.96 8.98 -14.43
N GLU A 99 -13.44 9.94 -15.22
CA GLU A 99 -14.41 10.93 -14.74
C GLU A 99 -15.74 10.28 -14.32
N LYS A 100 -16.22 9.28 -15.08
CA LYS A 100 -17.43 8.52 -14.75
C LYS A 100 -17.26 7.72 -13.45
N LEU A 101 -16.09 7.11 -13.26
CA LEU A 101 -15.76 6.35 -12.04
C LEU A 101 -15.68 7.28 -10.83
N MET A 102 -15.05 8.45 -10.97
CA MET A 102 -14.97 9.46 -9.91
C MET A 102 -16.36 9.96 -9.52
N LYS A 103 -17.24 10.28 -10.48
CA LYS A 103 -18.62 10.70 -10.21
C LYS A 103 -19.43 9.62 -9.47
N ALA A 104 -19.33 8.37 -9.91
CA ALA A 104 -20.02 7.26 -9.25
C ALA A 104 -19.53 7.05 -7.81
N ASN A 105 -18.23 7.21 -7.56
CA ASN A 105 -17.65 7.07 -6.24
C ASN A 105 -18.06 8.23 -5.32
N THR A 106 -18.01 9.47 -5.82
CA THR A 106 -18.51 10.66 -5.09
C THR A 106 -19.98 10.50 -4.72
N GLU A 107 -20.83 10.05 -5.63
CA GLU A 107 -22.26 9.83 -5.36
C GLU A 107 -22.49 8.72 -4.31
N THR A 108 -21.63 7.71 -4.28
CA THR A 108 -21.69 6.65 -3.27
C THR A 108 -21.34 7.20 -1.90
N TYR A 109 -20.25 7.96 -1.79
CA TYR A 109 -19.87 8.58 -0.52
C TYR A 109 -20.93 9.53 0.00
N THR A 110 -21.53 10.38 -0.85
CA THR A 110 -22.59 11.30 -0.42
C THR A 110 -23.80 10.54 0.11
N LYS A 111 -24.23 9.47 -0.57
CA LYS A 111 -25.35 8.63 -0.09
C LYS A 111 -25.04 7.97 1.25
N THR A 112 -23.83 7.46 1.42
CA THR A 112 -23.41 6.82 2.69
C THR A 112 -23.36 7.85 3.82
N THR A 113 -22.81 9.04 3.57
CA THR A 113 -22.75 10.13 4.56
C THR A 113 -24.14 10.62 4.96
N ASP A 114 -25.06 10.79 4.01
CA ASP A 114 -26.45 11.17 4.28
C ASP A 114 -27.17 10.11 5.11
N LEU A 115 -26.96 8.84 4.80
CA LEU A 115 -27.55 7.73 5.55
C LEU A 115 -27.04 7.70 6.99
N LEU A 116 -25.73 7.83 7.20
CA LEU A 116 -25.13 7.88 8.53
C LEU A 116 -25.63 9.08 9.32
N SER A 117 -25.78 10.25 8.68
CA SER A 117 -26.30 11.46 9.32
C SER A 117 -27.74 11.25 9.81
N LYS A 118 -28.61 10.65 8.98
CA LYS A 118 -29.99 10.30 9.38
C LYS A 118 -30.04 9.27 10.51
N GLN A 119 -29.13 8.30 10.51
CA GLN A 119 -29.03 7.31 11.59
C GLN A 119 -28.62 7.96 12.92
N LEU A 120 -27.65 8.88 12.88
CA LEU A 120 -27.20 9.63 14.06
C LEU A 120 -28.31 10.54 14.60
N GLU A 121 -29.02 11.27 13.74
CA GLU A 121 -30.15 12.11 14.15
C GLU A 121 -31.25 11.29 14.85
N LYS A 122 -31.62 10.14 14.25
CA LYS A 122 -32.60 9.23 14.85
C LYS A 122 -32.13 8.64 16.19
N MET A 123 -30.82 8.41 16.36
CA MET A 123 -30.27 7.99 17.65
C MET A 123 -30.36 9.12 18.68
N ASN A 124 -30.06 10.35 18.29
CA ASN A 124 -30.15 11.51 19.17
C ASN A 124 -31.59 11.76 19.65
N GLU A 125 -32.57 11.72 18.74
CA GLU A 125 -33.99 11.81 19.12
C GLU A 125 -34.43 10.73 20.13
N ARG A 126 -33.87 9.52 20.01
CA ARG A 126 -34.17 8.43 20.96
C ARG A 126 -33.55 8.70 22.33
N LEU A 127 -32.35 9.26 22.38
CA LEU A 127 -31.71 9.68 23.62
C LEU A 127 -32.52 10.79 24.29
N ASP A 128 -32.92 11.82 23.54
CA ASP A 128 -33.72 12.93 24.06
C ASP A 128 -35.05 12.45 24.66
N ARG A 129 -35.73 11.49 24.00
CA ARG A 129 -36.97 10.89 24.54
C ARG A 129 -36.75 10.14 25.85
N LEU A 130 -35.65 9.39 25.96
CA LEU A 130 -35.30 8.63 27.17
C LEU A 130 -34.94 9.57 28.33
N GLU A 131 -34.23 10.66 28.05
CA GLU A 131 -33.88 11.68 29.05
C GLU A 131 -35.14 12.38 29.58
N ASN A 132 -36.04 12.79 28.68
CA ASN A 132 -37.33 13.37 29.05
C ASN A 132 -38.24 12.40 29.83
N GLU A 133 -38.20 11.09 29.55
CA GLU A 133 -38.96 10.09 30.31
C GLU A 133 -38.38 9.85 31.70
N LYS A 134 -37.05 9.93 31.84
CA LYS A 134 -36.35 9.84 33.14
C LYS A 134 -36.70 11.04 34.02
N GLU A 135 -36.71 12.26 33.48
CA GLU A 135 -37.11 13.46 34.21
C GLU A 135 -38.58 13.39 34.68
N ARG A 136 -39.50 12.88 33.86
CA ARG A 136 -40.92 12.70 34.25
C ARG A 136 -41.14 11.68 35.37
N LYS A 137 -40.24 10.70 35.53
CA LYS A 137 -40.32 9.72 36.63
C LYS A 137 -39.67 10.20 37.93
N GLU A 138 -38.89 11.28 37.89
CA GLU A 138 -38.19 11.83 39.08
C GLU A 138 -38.93 13.00 39.76
N SER A 139 -40.00 13.56 39.18
CA SER A 139 -40.85 14.55 39.87
C SER A 139 -41.94 13.90 40.77
N PRO A 140 -42.14 14.38 42.02
CA PRO A 140 -42.57 13.54 43.15
C PRO A 140 -44.09 13.47 43.32
N SER A 141 -44.63 12.27 43.57
CA SER A 141 -45.97 12.12 44.14
C SER A 141 -46.19 10.75 44.77
N ARG A 142 -46.01 10.67 46.10
CA ARG A 142 -47.12 10.48 47.06
C ARG A 142 -46.59 10.23 48.48
N ASN A 143 -47.08 11.05 49.40
CA ASN A 143 -46.99 10.87 50.85
C ASN A 143 -47.40 9.43 51.25
N PHE A 144 -46.51 8.70 51.93
CA PHE A 144 -46.89 7.60 52.80
C PHE A 144 -46.13 7.71 54.12
N LYS A 145 -46.86 7.96 55.20
CA LYS A 145 -46.34 7.98 56.57
C LYS A 145 -45.73 6.61 56.91
N SER A 146 -44.50 6.62 57.44
CA SER A 146 -43.81 5.43 57.96
C SER A 146 -44.59 4.75 59.08
N PRO A 147 -44.66 3.41 59.09
CA PRO A 147 -44.79 2.63 60.31
C PRO A 147 -43.41 2.18 60.82
N ASN A 148 -43.16 2.48 62.09
CA ASN A 148 -41.97 2.09 62.86
C ASN A 148 -41.66 0.59 62.74
N PHE A 149 -40.46 0.23 62.28
CA PHE A 149 -39.94 -1.14 62.39
C PHE A 149 -38.91 -1.22 63.52
N VAL A 150 -39.32 -1.93 64.57
CA VAL A 150 -38.53 -2.29 65.75
C VAL A 150 -37.35 -3.16 65.31
N LYS A 151 -36.11 -2.76 65.65
CA LYS A 151 -34.89 -3.55 65.41
C LYS A 151 -34.91 -4.81 66.27
N GLN A 152 -35.06 -5.99 65.66
CA GLN A 152 -34.82 -7.27 66.32
C GLN A 152 -33.43 -7.78 65.90
N SER A 153 -32.48 -7.81 66.84
CA SER A 153 -31.11 -8.29 66.60
C SER A 153 -31.07 -9.82 66.69
N ILE A 154 -30.77 -10.50 65.59
CA ILE A 154 -30.51 -11.94 65.58
C ILE A 154 -29.00 -12.16 65.79
N LYS A 155 -28.63 -12.84 66.88
CA LYS A 155 -27.26 -13.29 67.16
C LYS A 155 -27.02 -14.63 66.45
N CYS A 156 -25.99 -14.73 65.62
CA CYS A 156 -25.52 -16.02 65.09
C CYS A 156 -24.17 -16.37 65.73
N PHE A 157 -24.09 -17.55 66.33
CA PHE A 157 -22.88 -18.14 66.87
C PHE A 157 -22.07 -18.82 65.75
N LEU A 158 -20.78 -18.48 65.64
CA LEU A 158 -19.82 -19.16 64.77
C LEU A 158 -19.17 -20.33 65.54
N SER A 159 -19.51 -21.56 65.17
CA SER A 159 -18.81 -22.77 65.59
C SER A 159 -17.52 -22.95 64.78
N LYS A 160 -16.41 -23.15 65.51
CA LYS A 160 -15.04 -23.23 65.01
C LYS A 160 -14.70 -24.70 64.75
N ALA A 161 -14.36 -25.04 63.51
CA ALA A 161 -13.69 -26.30 63.17
C ALA A 161 -12.50 -25.98 62.26
N ARG A 162 -11.29 -26.13 62.77
CA ARG A 162 -10.07 -26.16 61.98
C ARG A 162 -9.24 -27.34 62.46
N ALA A 163 -9.14 -28.35 61.59
CA ALA A 163 -8.25 -29.48 61.74
C ALA A 163 -6.84 -29.06 61.30
N LEU A 164 -5.86 -29.34 62.15
CA LEU A 164 -4.61 -30.07 61.89
C LEU A 164 -3.80 -30.09 63.18
#